data_AF-A0A497LZZ6-F1
#
_entry.id   AF-A0A497LZZ6-F1
#
_cell.length_a   1.000
_cell.length_b   1.000
_cell.length_c   1.000
_cell.angle_alpha   90.00
_cell.angle_beta   90.00
_cell.angle_gamma   90.00
#
_symmetry.space_group_name_H-M   'P 1'
#
loop_
_entity.id
_entity.type
_entity.pdbx_description
1 polymer ?
#
loop_
_entity_poly.entity_id
_entity_poly.type
_entity_poly.pdbx_seq_one_letter_code
_entity_poly.pdbx_strand_id
1 'polypeptide(L)'
;MSSDWAREMAKLLRSGATMLSYSCPECGSPLFRLKSGEIWCARCQKRVIILREGEDEAAVVQRVLLWEHLEGAILRKLSRLSSLL
;
A
#
# COMPACT_ATOMS: atom_id res chain seq x y z
N MET A 1 -19.53 18.75 13.17
CA MET A 1 -18.71 17.51 13.18
C MET A 1 -18.02 17.31 11.83
N SER A 2 -17.06 18.17 11.51
CA SER A 2 -16.21 18.07 10.31
C SER A 2 -14.80 18.38 10.76
N SER A 3 -13.90 17.40 10.91
CA SER A 3 -12.45 17.68 10.79
C SER A 3 -11.50 16.49 10.93
N ASP A 4 -11.91 15.30 11.37
CA ASP A 4 -10.90 14.27 11.67
C ASP A 4 -10.23 13.69 10.41
N TRP A 5 -11.02 13.31 9.41
CA TRP A 5 -10.48 12.82 8.14
C TRP A 5 -9.80 13.94 7.33
N ALA A 6 -10.31 15.18 7.41
CA ALA A 6 -9.69 16.34 6.78
C ALA A 6 -8.30 16.63 7.36
N ARG A 7 -8.15 16.50 8.68
CA ARG A 7 -6.87 16.63 9.37
C ARG A 7 -5.90 15.53 8.94
N GLU A 8 -6.37 14.30 8.78
CA GLU A 8 -5.56 13.17 8.33
C GLU A 8 -5.08 13.34 6.88
N MET A 9 -5.98 13.75 5.98
CA MET A 9 -5.62 14.09 4.61
C MET A 9 -4.57 15.22 4.56
N ALA A 10 -4.72 16.25 5.40
CA ALA A 10 -3.74 17.32 5.49
C ALA A 10 -2.38 16.85 6.05
N LYS A 11 -2.36 15.87 6.97
CA LYS A 11 -1.10 15.26 7.44
C LYS A 11 -0.39 14.52 6.31
N LEU A 12 -1.12 13.76 5.49
CA LEU A 12 -0.54 13.07 4.34
C LEU A 12 0.08 14.05 3.34
N LEU A 13 -0.60 15.15 3.04
CA LEU A 13 -0.02 16.20 2.18
C LEU A 13 1.25 16.80 2.79
N ARG A 14 1.25 17.11 4.09
CA ARG A 14 2.43 17.63 4.80
C ARG A 14 3.59 16.64 4.87
N SER A 15 3.33 15.33 4.91
CA SER A 15 4.38 14.31 4.84
C SER A 15 4.96 14.13 3.42
N GLY A 16 4.36 14.80 2.44
CA GLY A 16 4.77 14.80 1.02
C GLY A 16 4.09 13.71 0.20
N ALA A 17 2.93 13.20 0.64
CA ALA A 17 2.09 12.39 -0.21
C ALA A 17 1.42 13.26 -1.30
N THR A 18 1.13 12.66 -2.44
CA THR A 18 0.45 13.30 -3.57
C THR A 18 -1.00 12.83 -3.64
N MET A 19 -1.97 13.75 -3.61
CA MET A 19 -3.38 13.41 -3.86
C MET A 19 -3.56 13.00 -5.32
N LEU A 20 -4.24 11.89 -5.55
CA LEU A 20 -4.53 11.35 -6.88
C LEU A 20 -5.92 11.80 -7.35
N SER A 21 -6.15 11.76 -8.66
CA SER A 21 -7.46 12.00 -9.28
C SER A 21 -8.46 10.85 -9.09
N TYR A 22 -8.03 9.74 -8.48
CA TYR A 22 -8.87 8.57 -8.22
C TYR A 22 -9.49 8.65 -6.83
N SER A 23 -10.74 8.21 -6.72
CA SER A 23 -11.47 8.10 -5.46
C SER A 23 -11.52 6.65 -4.97
N CYS A 24 -11.55 6.47 -3.66
CA CYS A 24 -11.73 5.17 -3.04
C CYS A 24 -13.14 4.63 -3.34
N PRO A 25 -13.29 3.42 -3.91
CA PRO A 25 -14.60 2.86 -4.25
C PRO A 25 -15.47 2.57 -3.01
N GLU A 26 -14.84 2.32 -1.86
CA GLU A 26 -15.55 2.00 -0.60
C GLU A 26 -16.18 3.21 0.09
N CYS A 27 -15.53 4.39 -0.01
CA CYS A 27 -15.92 5.53 0.82
C CYS A 27 -15.94 6.88 0.10
N GLY A 28 -15.60 6.92 -1.19
CA GLY A 28 -15.61 8.10 -2.04
C GLY A 28 -14.51 9.14 -1.76
N SER A 29 -13.63 8.93 -0.78
CA SER A 29 -12.55 9.89 -0.48
C SER A 29 -11.43 9.81 -1.53
N PRO A 30 -10.70 10.92 -1.79
CA PRO A 30 -9.55 10.88 -2.71
C PRO A 30 -8.45 9.94 -2.19
N LEU A 31 -7.77 9.29 -3.13
CA LEU A 31 -6.61 8.45 -2.84
C LEU A 31 -5.33 9.28 -2.80
N PHE A 32 -4.33 8.80 -2.06
CA PHE A 32 -3.03 9.45 -1.92
C PHE A 32 -1.92 8.49 -2.30
N ARG A 33 -0.93 8.96 -3.05
CA ARG A 33 0.33 8.25 -3.27
C ARG A 33 1.33 8.70 -2.21
N LEU A 34 1.75 7.78 -1.35
CA LEU A 34 2.78 8.01 -0.34
C LEU A 34 4.17 8.13 -0.99
N LYS A 35 5.15 8.62 -0.23
CA LYS A 35 6.55 8.65 -0.67
C LYS A 35 7.12 7.26 -0.97
N SER A 36 6.59 6.21 -0.33
CA SER A 36 6.92 4.81 -0.63
C SER A 36 6.46 4.36 -2.03
N GLY A 37 5.59 5.14 -2.69
CA GLY A 37 4.94 4.77 -3.95
C GLY A 37 3.59 4.06 -3.75
N GLU A 38 3.26 3.68 -2.51
CA GLU A 38 1.98 3.03 -2.20
C GLU A 38 0.80 3.98 -2.35
N ILE A 39 -0.34 3.44 -2.80
CA ILE A 39 -1.60 4.17 -2.87
C ILE A 39 -2.40 3.86 -1.60
N TRP A 40 -2.91 4.91 -0.96
CA TRP A 40 -3.51 4.85 0.36
C TRP A 40 -4.83 5.64 0.42
N CYS A 41 -5.82 5.06 1.09
CA CYS A 41 -7.06 5.76 1.44
C CYS A 41 -6.99 6.26 2.89
N ALA A 42 -6.95 7.58 3.07
CA ALA A 42 -6.86 8.21 4.39
C ALA A 42 -8.08 7.93 5.29
N ARG A 43 -9.26 7.74 4.69
CA ARG A 43 -10.52 7.53 5.41
C ARG A 43 -10.71 6.07 5.82
N CYS A 44 -10.48 5.13 4.91
CA CYS A 44 -10.58 3.69 5.19
C CYS A 44 -9.35 3.15 5.92
N GLN A 45 -8.23 3.89 5.93
CA GLN A 45 -6.93 3.45 6.44
C GLN A 45 -6.48 2.12 5.81
N LYS A 46 -6.58 2.05 4.47
CA LYS A 46 -6.25 0.86 3.70
C LYS A 46 -5.35 1.22 2.52
N ARG A 47 -4.44 0.29 2.20
CA ARG A 47 -3.67 0.29 0.95
C ARG A 47 -4.60 -0.06 -0.20
N VAL A 48 -4.44 0.63 -1.33
CA VAL A 48 -5.22 0.44 -2.55
C VAL A 48 -4.27 0.04 -3.66
N ILE A 49 -4.72 -0.88 -4.51
CA ILE A 49 -4.00 -1.30 -5.72
C ILE A 49 -4.89 -0.90 -6.90
N ILE A 50 -4.33 -0.15 -7.85
CA ILE A 50 -5.02 0.22 -9.09
C ILE A 50 -4.57 -0.75 -10.16
N LEU A 51 -5.53 -1.47 -10.73
CA LEU A 51 -5.33 -2.43 -11.81
C LEU A 51 -5.60 -1.74 -13.14
N ARG A 52 -4.78 -1.99 -14.14
CA ARG A 52 -5.07 -1.57 -15.52
C ARG A 52 -5.96 -2.62 -16.19
N GLU A 53 -6.77 -2.19 -17.14
CA GLU A 53 -7.56 -3.11 -17.95
C GLU A 53 -6.63 -4.14 -18.63
N GLY A 54 -6.99 -5.42 -18.49
CA GLY A 54 -6.21 -6.56 -19.02
C GLY A 54 -5.10 -7.06 -18.10
N GLU A 55 -4.88 -6.47 -16.92
CA GLU A 55 -3.99 -7.05 -15.91
C GLU A 55 -4.71 -8.11 -15.06
N ASP A 56 -4.04 -9.24 -14.84
CA ASP A 56 -4.50 -10.28 -13.92
C ASP A 56 -4.31 -9.83 -12.46
N GLU A 57 -5.41 -9.78 -11.71
CA GLU A 57 -5.43 -9.40 -10.30
C GLU A 57 -4.44 -10.21 -9.44
N ALA A 58 -4.42 -11.53 -9.62
CA ALA A 58 -3.56 -12.42 -8.87
C ALA A 58 -2.08 -12.17 -9.19
N ALA A 59 -1.75 -11.91 -10.46
CA ALA A 59 -0.39 -11.59 -10.86
C ALA A 59 0.09 -10.23 -10.31
N VAL A 60 -0.81 -9.24 -10.18
CA VAL A 60 -0.50 -7.93 -9.60
C VAL A 60 -0.33 -8.04 -8.08
N VAL A 61 -1.24 -8.73 -7.39
CA VAL A 61 -1.15 -8.99 -5.96
C VAL A 61 0.13 -9.78 -5.64
N GLN A 62 0.46 -10.81 -6.42
CA GLN A 62 1.71 -11.55 -6.27
C GLN A 62 2.93 -10.64 -6.40
N ARG A 63 2.98 -9.73 -7.38
CA ARG A 63 4.08 -8.75 -7.52
C ARG A 63 4.18 -7.79 -6.35
N VAL A 64 3.05 -7.35 -5.82
CA VAL A 64 3.00 -6.45 -4.67
C VAL A 64 3.46 -7.15 -3.39
N LEU A 65 3.06 -8.41 -3.19
CA LEU A 65 3.42 -9.21 -2.02
C LEU A 65 4.75 -9.95 -2.18
N LEU A 66 5.35 -9.92 -3.38
CA LEU A 66 6.55 -10.69 -3.74
C LEU A 66 7.72 -10.37 -2.82
N TRP A 67 7.84 -9.12 -2.39
CA TRP A 67 8.88 -8.70 -1.44
C TRP A 67 8.73 -9.39 -0.09
N GLU A 68 7.54 -9.37 0.52
CA GLU A 68 7.27 -10.03 1.80
C GLU A 68 7.50 -11.55 1.70
N HIS A 69 7.12 -12.16 0.58
CA HIS A 69 7.33 -13.59 0.33
C HIS A 69 8.82 -13.93 0.17
N LEU A 70 9.57 -13.10 -0.56
CA LEU A 70 11.01 -13.25 -0.77
C LEU A 70 11.78 -13.07 0.54
N GLU A 71 11.47 -12.01 1.29
CA GLU A 71 12.06 -11.73 2.60
C GLU A 71 11.84 -12.91 3.55
N GLY A 72 10.60 -13.41 3.65
CA GLY A 72 10.30 -14.59 4.45
C GLY A 72 11.06 -15.83 3.97
N ALA A 73 11.22 -16.02 2.67
CA ALA A 73 11.99 -17.15 2.12
C ALA A 73 13.49 -17.06 2.43
N ILE A 74 14.06 -15.86 2.37
CA ILE A 74 15.45 -15.59 2.71
C ILE A 74 15.68 -15.87 4.19
N LEU A 75 14.85 -15.29 5.08
CA LEU A 75 14.96 -15.49 6.52
C LEU A 75 14.86 -16.97 6.91
N ARG A 76 13.91 -17.71 6.32
CA ARG A 76 13.78 -19.17 6.53
C ARG A 76 15.01 -19.96 6.08
N LYS A 77 15.61 -19.58 4.94
CA LYS A 77 16.82 -20.26 4.44
C LYS A 77 18.04 -19.93 5.30
N LEU A 78 18.20 -18.68 5.70
CA LEU A 78 19.27 -18.24 6.58
C LEU A 78 19.19 -18.91 7.96
N SER A 79 18.00 -18.95 8.57
CA SER A 79 17.81 -19.62 9.87
C SER A 79 18.16 -21.10 9.82
N ARG A 80 17.80 -21.78 8.72
CA ARG A 80 18.15 -23.18 8.49
C ARG A 80 19.67 -23.39 8.35
N LEU A 81 20.37 -22.48 7.69
CA LEU A 81 21.83 -22.56 7.55
C LEU A 81 22.53 -22.22 8.87
N SER A 82 22.04 -21.23 9.62
CA SER A 82 22.61 -20.88 10.92
C SER A 82 22.43 -21.98 11.96
N SER A 83 21.38 -22.81 11.86
CA SER A 83 21.19 -23.96 12.76
C SER A 83 22.08 -25.17 12.41
N LEU A 84 22.84 -25.12 11.31
CA LEU A 84 23.77 -26.17 10.87
C LEU A 84 25.23 -25.83 11.18
N LEU A 85 25.50 -24.64 11.71
CA LEU A 85 26.78 -24.16 12.22
C LEU A 85 26.78 -24.24 13.76
#